data_AF-L0WH43-F1
#
_entry.id   AF-L0WH43-F1
#
_cell.length_a   1.000
_cell.length_b   1.000
_cell.length_c   1.000
_cell.angle_alpha   90.00
_cell.angle_beta   90.00
_cell.angle_gamma   90.00
#
_symmetry.space_group_name_H-M   'P 1'
#
loop_
_entity.id
_entity.type
_entity.pdbx_description
1 polymer ?
#
loop_
_entity_poly.entity_id
_entity_poly.type
_entity_poly.pdbx_seq_one_letter_code
_entity_poly.pdbx_strand_id
1 'polypeptide(L)'
;MWRYRPDPLDLEALLKGAGTPISGAGTTTRVYALEIDGEPFFLKVSEPESLKSLLPRLWKARAWCSSTELEGRNLQWLAGQGVAVIPVQTLATRYRFGLPVAGFMLSRAQPGDPLEALLQSAPSPRRSELAEAYGALCAQLHGLGVYEPLRAKDVIVDRHQLILLDREKPPGRPGWHKQAALRSLERAWYRNRRSGLVLDATRSEAFVRGYCRVCAQADALSVAGRVKG
;
A
#
# COMPACT_ATOMS: atom_id res chain seq x y z
N MET A 1 -13.24 17.07 -17.89
CA MET A 1 -13.80 15.77 -18.33
C MET A 1 -13.09 14.66 -17.56
N TRP A 2 -13.82 13.77 -16.89
CA TRP A 2 -13.27 12.58 -16.23
C TRP A 2 -13.04 11.49 -17.28
N ARG A 3 -11.91 10.76 -17.22
CA ARG A 3 -11.65 9.60 -18.09
C ARG A 3 -11.48 8.36 -17.21
N TYR A 4 -12.18 7.28 -17.61
CA TYR A 4 -12.41 5.98 -16.92
C TYR A 4 -13.71 5.92 -16.08
N ARG A 5 -14.62 5.00 -16.45
CA ARG A 5 -15.91 4.64 -15.81
C ARG A 5 -16.21 3.16 -16.04
N PRO A 6 -16.82 2.49 -15.05
CA PRO A 6 -18.04 1.72 -15.33
C PRO A 6 -19.31 2.43 -14.85
N ASP A 7 -19.26 3.34 -13.88
CA ASP A 7 -20.42 4.17 -13.48
C ASP A 7 -19.98 5.52 -12.89
N PRO A 8 -20.70 6.62 -13.14
CA PRO A 8 -20.46 7.87 -12.42
C PRO A 8 -21.03 7.78 -11.02
N LEU A 9 -20.17 7.44 -10.07
CA LEU A 9 -20.33 8.10 -8.79
C LEU A 9 -19.93 9.56 -8.97
N ASP A 10 -20.88 10.47 -8.77
CA ASP A 10 -20.63 11.90 -8.77
C ASP A 10 -19.74 12.23 -7.55
N LEU A 11 -18.48 12.62 -7.81
CA LEU A 11 -17.54 12.98 -6.76
C LEU A 11 -18.09 14.09 -5.86
N GLU A 12 -18.88 15.03 -6.40
CA GLU A 12 -19.49 16.08 -5.59
C GLU A 12 -20.56 15.50 -4.66
N ALA A 13 -21.35 14.53 -5.13
CA ALA A 13 -22.30 13.81 -4.29
C ALA A 13 -21.59 12.98 -3.21
N LEU A 14 -20.53 12.26 -3.57
CA LEU A 14 -19.71 11.50 -2.62
C LEU A 14 -19.09 12.41 -1.55
N LEU A 15 -18.53 13.55 -1.95
CA LEU A 15 -17.92 14.52 -1.02
C LEU A 15 -18.96 15.17 -0.10
N LYS A 16 -20.18 15.45 -0.59
CA LYS A 16 -21.28 15.95 0.25
C LYS A 16 -21.67 14.94 1.34
N GLY A 17 -21.64 13.64 1.03
CA GLY A 17 -21.92 12.57 2.00
C GLY A 17 -20.77 12.27 2.99
N ALA A 18 -19.53 12.60 2.63
CA ALA A 18 -18.31 12.24 3.38
C ALA A 18 -18.03 13.08 4.63
N GLY A 19 -18.66 14.25 4.78
CA GLY A 19 -18.37 15.16 5.89
C GLY A 19 -16.91 15.64 5.90
N THR A 20 -16.24 15.57 7.05
CA THR A 20 -14.86 16.04 7.23
C THR A 20 -13.82 14.96 6.92
N PRO A 21 -12.65 15.33 6.38
CA PRO A 21 -11.61 14.36 6.09
C PRO A 21 -11.03 13.78 7.40
N ILE A 22 -10.87 12.45 7.43
CA ILE A 22 -10.27 11.72 8.55
C ILE A 22 -8.74 11.75 8.50
N SER A 23 -8.15 12.10 7.35
CA SER A 23 -6.71 12.20 7.15
C SER A 23 -6.37 13.15 6.01
N GLY A 24 -5.12 13.62 5.98
CA GLY A 24 -4.58 14.41 4.87
C GLY A 24 -4.64 15.93 5.05
N ALA A 25 -4.89 16.43 6.26
CA ALA A 25 -4.82 17.86 6.56
C ALA A 25 -3.44 18.43 6.19
N GLY A 26 -3.40 19.48 5.37
CA GLY A 26 -2.14 20.10 4.90
C GLY A 26 -1.39 19.31 3.82
N THR A 27 -1.98 18.25 3.26
CA THR A 27 -1.39 17.48 2.16
C THR A 27 -2.23 17.60 0.88
N THR A 28 -1.67 17.19 -0.26
CA THR A 28 -2.37 17.20 -1.56
C THR A 28 -3.39 16.07 -1.69
N THR A 29 -3.56 15.22 -0.67
CA THR A 29 -4.46 14.07 -0.70
C THR A 29 -5.27 14.01 0.59
N ARG A 30 -6.59 13.97 0.47
CA ARG A 30 -7.52 13.84 1.61
C ARG A 30 -8.16 12.46 1.61
N VAL A 31 -8.42 11.92 2.79
CA VAL A 31 -9.15 10.67 2.95
C VAL A 31 -10.41 10.96 3.75
N TYR A 32 -11.54 10.45 3.27
CA TYR A 32 -12.85 10.56 3.91
C TYR A 32 -13.37 9.17 4.24
N ALA A 33 -14.04 9.03 5.38
CA ALA A 33 -14.86 7.87 5.67
C ALA A 33 -16.27 8.10 5.12
N LEU A 34 -16.86 7.07 4.55
CA LEU A 34 -18.19 7.08 3.96
C LEU A 34 -18.96 5.85 4.40
N GLU A 35 -20.29 5.97 4.42
CA GLU A 35 -21.20 4.84 4.49
C GLU A 35 -22.08 4.87 3.24
N ILE A 36 -22.10 3.79 2.47
CA ILE A 36 -22.93 3.65 1.26
C ILE A 36 -23.72 2.37 1.42
N ASP A 37 -25.06 2.47 1.41
CA ASP A 37 -25.97 1.35 1.61
C ASP A 37 -25.69 0.53 2.90
N GLY A 38 -25.29 1.20 3.98
CA GLY A 38 -24.96 0.58 5.27
C GLY A 38 -23.57 -0.05 5.34
N GLU A 39 -22.75 0.09 4.30
CA GLU A 39 -21.41 -0.47 4.21
C GLU A 39 -20.33 0.61 4.29
N PRO A 40 -19.24 0.38 5.04
CA PRO A 40 -18.18 1.38 5.20
C PRO A 40 -17.22 1.44 3.99
N PHE A 41 -16.91 2.65 3.56
CA PHE A 41 -15.98 2.96 2.46
C PHE A 41 -14.97 4.04 2.85
N PHE A 42 -13.84 4.06 2.15
CA PHE A 42 -12.88 5.15 2.17
C PHE A 42 -12.80 5.81 0.81
N LEU A 43 -12.92 7.13 0.79
CA LEU A 43 -12.70 7.95 -0.40
C LEU A 43 -11.39 8.71 -0.24
N LYS A 44 -10.39 8.34 -1.04
CA LYS A 44 -9.14 9.09 -1.19
C LYS A 44 -9.32 10.08 -2.35
N VAL A 45 -8.98 11.34 -2.15
CA VAL A 45 -9.09 12.41 -3.15
C VAL A 45 -7.78 13.17 -3.23
N SER A 46 -7.22 13.29 -4.43
CA SER A 46 -6.04 14.11 -4.70
C SER A 46 -6.42 15.46 -5.32
N GLU A 47 -5.84 16.53 -4.81
CA GLU A 47 -5.85 17.88 -5.37
C GLU A 47 -4.93 18.01 -6.61
N PRO A 48 -4.93 19.16 -7.31
CA PRO A 48 -4.02 19.37 -8.44
C PRO A 48 -2.56 19.14 -8.06
N GLU A 49 -1.91 18.27 -8.83
CA GLU A 49 -0.53 17.91 -8.60
C GLU A 49 0.40 18.74 -9.48
N SER A 50 1.62 18.99 -8.99
CA SER A 50 2.63 19.71 -9.77
C SER A 50 3.04 18.92 -11.02
N LEU A 51 3.42 19.61 -12.10
CA LEU A 51 4.01 18.93 -13.27
C LEU A 51 5.25 18.11 -12.90
N LYS A 52 6.02 18.53 -11.88
CA LYS A 52 7.18 17.79 -11.36
C LYS A 52 6.80 16.42 -10.78
N SER A 53 5.61 16.26 -10.20
CA SER A 53 5.10 14.97 -9.71
C SER A 53 4.43 14.14 -10.81
N LEU A 54 3.83 14.79 -11.81
CA LEU A 54 3.17 14.12 -12.94
C LEU A 54 4.16 13.55 -13.98
N LEU A 55 5.19 14.32 -14.36
CA LEU A 55 6.14 13.93 -15.41
C LEU A 55 6.80 12.56 -15.15
N PRO A 56 7.34 12.26 -13.96
CA PRO A 56 7.93 10.95 -13.69
C PRO A 56 6.96 9.78 -13.89
N ARG A 57 5.65 9.99 -13.74
CA ARG A 57 4.63 8.93 -13.92
C ARG A 57 4.44 8.59 -15.40
N LEU A 58 4.48 9.59 -16.27
CA LEU A 58 4.43 9.36 -17.71
C LEU A 58 5.60 8.46 -18.14
N TRP A 59 6.80 8.71 -17.64
CA TRP A 59 8.00 7.96 -18.04
C TRP A 59 8.12 6.60 -17.35
N LYS A 60 7.78 6.50 -16.06
CA LYS A 60 8.00 5.28 -15.25
C LYS A 60 6.79 4.35 -15.19
N ALA A 61 5.59 4.92 -15.06
CA ALA A 61 4.35 4.16 -14.97
C ALA A 61 3.64 4.06 -16.33
N ARG A 62 4.09 4.81 -17.35
CA ARG A 62 3.37 4.99 -18.62
C ARG A 62 1.92 5.44 -18.39
N ALA A 63 1.71 6.18 -17.30
CA ALA A 63 0.40 6.59 -16.82
C ALA A 63 0.37 8.11 -16.71
N TRP A 64 -0.63 8.71 -17.37
CA TRP A 64 -0.90 10.13 -17.32
C TRP A 64 -2.16 10.40 -16.50
N CYS A 65 -2.09 10.13 -15.19
CA CYS A 65 -3.22 10.21 -14.27
C CYS A 65 -2.81 10.81 -12.91
N SER A 66 -3.81 11.06 -12.06
CA SER A 66 -3.62 11.44 -10.66
C SER A 66 -2.85 10.38 -9.86
N SER A 67 -2.29 10.78 -8.72
CA SER A 67 -1.64 9.87 -7.76
C SER A 67 -2.61 8.81 -7.26
N THR A 68 -3.81 9.23 -6.90
CA THR A 68 -4.82 8.35 -6.33
C THR A 68 -5.32 7.31 -7.33
N GLU A 69 -5.50 7.68 -8.60
CA GLU A 69 -5.79 6.69 -9.64
C GLU A 69 -4.62 5.73 -9.86
N LEU A 70 -3.38 6.22 -9.86
CA LEU A 70 -2.21 5.36 -10.02
C LEU A 70 -2.12 4.32 -8.89
N GLU A 71 -2.37 4.74 -7.65
CA GLU A 71 -2.43 3.85 -6.49
C GLU A 71 -3.52 2.78 -6.64
N GLY A 72 -4.74 3.18 -7.00
CA GLY A 72 -5.83 2.23 -7.23
C GLY A 72 -5.51 1.22 -8.34
N ARG A 73 -4.87 1.67 -9.43
CA ARG A 73 -4.40 0.77 -10.51
C ARG A 73 -3.33 -0.20 -10.01
N ASN A 74 -2.39 0.25 -9.17
CA ASN A 74 -1.37 -0.62 -8.59
C ASN A 74 -2.00 -1.69 -7.69
N LEU A 75 -2.99 -1.32 -6.86
CA LEU A 75 -3.72 -2.26 -6.02
C LEU A 75 -4.50 -3.28 -6.85
N GLN A 76 -5.23 -2.84 -7.88
CA GLN A 76 -5.93 -3.74 -8.80
C GLN A 76 -4.98 -4.69 -9.52
N TRP A 77 -3.82 -4.19 -9.96
CA TRP A 77 -2.79 -5.04 -10.57
C TRP A 77 -2.25 -6.08 -9.57
N LEU A 78 -1.93 -5.68 -8.33
CA LEU A 78 -1.49 -6.57 -7.26
C LEU A 78 -2.54 -7.64 -6.92
N ALA A 79 -3.82 -7.27 -6.90
CA ALA A 79 -4.92 -8.22 -6.74
C ALA A 79 -4.90 -9.28 -7.86
N GLY A 80 -4.69 -8.84 -9.12
CA GLY A 80 -4.53 -9.72 -10.27
C GLY A 80 -3.28 -10.62 -10.21
N GLN A 81 -2.30 -10.31 -9.35
CA GLN A 81 -1.13 -11.15 -9.06
C GLN A 81 -1.34 -12.05 -7.82
N GLY A 82 -2.54 -12.10 -7.26
CA GLY A 82 -2.86 -12.92 -6.09
C GLY A 82 -2.41 -12.32 -4.74
N VAL A 83 -2.06 -11.03 -4.69
CA VAL A 83 -1.82 -10.33 -3.43
C VAL A 83 -3.16 -9.87 -2.87
N ALA A 84 -3.43 -10.18 -1.60
CA ALA A 84 -4.62 -9.66 -0.93
C ALA A 84 -4.46 -8.14 -0.69
N VAL A 85 -5.38 -7.37 -1.26
CA VAL A 85 -5.41 -5.90 -1.18
C VAL A 85 -6.81 -5.43 -0.82
N ILE A 86 -6.95 -4.17 -0.39
CA ILE A 86 -8.27 -3.57 -0.21
C ILE A 86 -9.06 -3.55 -1.53
N PRO A 87 -10.37 -3.90 -1.51
CA PRO A 87 -11.18 -3.85 -2.72
C PRO A 87 -11.37 -2.41 -3.22
N VAL A 88 -10.77 -2.09 -4.36
CA VAL A 88 -10.96 -0.82 -5.07
C VAL A 88 -12.22 -0.91 -5.93
N GLN A 89 -13.25 -0.13 -5.59
CA GLN A 89 -14.54 -0.13 -6.30
C GLN A 89 -14.50 0.76 -7.54
N THR A 90 -13.97 1.97 -7.38
CA THR A 90 -13.89 2.93 -8.47
C THR A 90 -12.69 3.86 -8.28
N LEU A 91 -12.18 4.35 -9.40
CA LEU A 91 -11.10 5.32 -9.47
C LEU A 91 -11.31 6.21 -10.68
N ALA A 92 -10.87 7.47 -10.60
CA ALA A 92 -10.90 8.36 -11.75
C ALA A 92 -9.93 9.53 -11.63
N THR A 93 -9.52 10.09 -12.77
CA THR A 93 -8.79 11.36 -12.86
C THR A 93 -9.59 12.40 -13.63
N ARG A 94 -9.62 13.63 -13.11
CA ARG A 94 -10.16 14.81 -13.77
C ARG A 94 -9.05 15.48 -14.57
N TYR A 95 -9.36 15.79 -15.82
CA TYR A 95 -8.44 16.50 -16.71
C TYR A 95 -8.93 17.92 -17.03
N ARG A 96 -8.00 18.87 -17.06
CA ARG A 96 -8.17 20.22 -17.60
C ARG A 96 -7.08 20.48 -18.64
N PHE A 97 -7.47 20.77 -19.88
CA PHE A 97 -6.53 20.90 -21.02
C PHE A 97 -5.57 19.70 -21.16
N GLY A 98 -6.07 18.48 -20.94
CA GLY A 98 -5.26 17.25 -21.01
C GLY A 98 -4.35 17.01 -19.81
N LEU A 99 -4.27 17.91 -18.83
CA LEU A 99 -3.48 17.74 -17.61
C LEU A 99 -4.34 17.13 -16.48
N PRO A 100 -3.86 16.11 -15.75
CA PRO A 100 -4.45 15.67 -14.49
C PRO A 100 -4.50 16.83 -13.48
N VAL A 101 -5.70 17.13 -12.98
CA VAL A 101 -5.91 18.21 -12.00
C VAL A 101 -6.61 17.75 -10.73
N ALA A 102 -7.19 16.55 -10.71
CA ALA A 102 -7.71 15.93 -9.50
C ALA A 102 -7.88 14.44 -9.74
N GLY A 103 -8.03 13.67 -8.69
CA GLY A 103 -8.30 12.25 -8.77
C GLY A 103 -9.01 11.73 -7.53
N PHE A 104 -9.62 10.56 -7.65
CA PHE A 104 -10.15 9.87 -6.50
C PHE A 104 -10.05 8.35 -6.64
N MET A 105 -10.12 7.68 -5.50
CA MET A 105 -10.22 6.24 -5.35
C MET A 105 -11.22 5.97 -4.23
N LEU A 106 -12.25 5.19 -4.54
CA LEU A 106 -13.18 4.64 -3.56
C LEU A 106 -12.81 3.18 -3.31
N SER A 107 -12.55 2.85 -2.05
CA SER A 107 -12.28 1.49 -1.61
C SER A 107 -13.26 1.09 -0.51
N ARG A 108 -13.63 -0.20 -0.49
CA ARG A 108 -14.43 -0.74 0.61
C ARG A 108 -13.53 -0.85 1.84
N ALA A 109 -14.01 -0.37 2.99
CA ALA A 109 -13.31 -0.62 4.24
C ALA A 109 -13.25 -2.14 4.48
N GLN A 110 -12.16 -2.60 5.06
CA GLN A 110 -11.97 -4.01 5.37
C GLN A 110 -11.98 -4.19 6.88
N PRO A 111 -12.64 -5.24 7.39
CA PRO A 111 -12.51 -5.59 8.79
C PRO A 111 -11.07 -6.02 9.09
N GLY A 112 -10.67 -5.93 10.35
CA GLY A 112 -9.39 -6.43 10.82
C GLY A 112 -8.54 -5.38 11.52
N ASP A 113 -7.45 -5.86 12.11
CA ASP A 113 -6.57 -5.04 12.94
C ASP A 113 -5.30 -4.66 12.18
N PRO A 114 -4.74 -3.46 12.41
CA PRO A 114 -3.44 -3.09 11.87
C PRO A 114 -2.36 -4.10 12.25
N LEU A 115 -1.59 -4.57 11.27
CA LEU A 115 -0.50 -5.53 11.50
C LEU A 115 0.53 -4.97 12.49
N GLU A 116 0.81 -3.67 12.44
CA GLU A 116 1.71 -3.00 13.39
C GLU A 116 1.28 -3.20 14.84
N ALA A 117 -0.01 -2.98 15.14
CA ALA A 117 -0.55 -3.16 16.48
C ALA A 117 -0.46 -4.62 16.93
N LEU A 118 -0.86 -5.57 16.07
CA LEU A 118 -0.79 -7.00 16.38
C LEU A 118 0.64 -7.50 16.60
N LEU A 119 1.62 -7.00 15.83
CA LEU A 119 3.03 -7.33 16.01
C LEU A 119 3.60 -6.83 17.33
N GLN A 120 2.92 -5.94 18.03
CA GLN A 120 3.30 -5.43 19.36
C GLN A 120 2.50 -6.12 20.48
N SER A 121 1.19 -6.28 20.32
CA SER A 121 0.28 -6.65 21.41
C SER A 121 -0.19 -8.11 21.43
N ALA A 122 -0.13 -8.82 20.31
CA ALA A 122 -0.65 -10.19 20.25
C ALA A 122 0.16 -11.18 21.11
N PRO A 123 -0.40 -12.35 21.47
CA PRO A 123 0.35 -13.39 22.16
C PRO A 123 1.61 -13.83 21.40
N SER A 124 2.62 -14.26 22.15
CA SER A 124 3.96 -14.56 21.65
C SER A 124 3.99 -15.45 20.38
N PRO A 125 3.27 -16.60 20.30
CA PRO A 125 3.25 -17.43 19.11
C PRO A 125 2.63 -16.71 17.90
N ARG A 126 1.53 -16.00 18.12
CA ARG A 126 0.81 -15.27 17.08
C ARG A 126 1.65 -14.16 16.47
N ARG A 127 2.44 -13.44 17.28
CA ARG A 127 3.39 -12.43 16.78
C ARG A 127 4.43 -13.02 15.84
N SER A 128 4.93 -14.21 16.14
CA SER A 128 5.91 -14.89 15.30
C SER A 128 5.31 -15.35 13.97
N GLU A 129 4.09 -15.89 13.98
CA GLU A 129 3.35 -16.23 12.75
C GLU A 129 3.11 -14.98 11.87
N LEU A 130 2.69 -13.88 12.48
CA LEU A 130 2.45 -12.62 11.78
C LEU A 130 3.74 -12.04 11.20
N ALA A 131 4.84 -12.09 11.95
CA ALA A 131 6.14 -11.64 11.47
C ALA A 131 6.61 -12.49 10.27
N GLU A 132 6.40 -13.81 10.32
CA GLU A 132 6.71 -14.70 9.21
C GLU A 132 5.84 -14.41 7.98
N ALA A 133 4.52 -14.27 8.15
CA ALA A 133 3.61 -13.91 7.06
C ALA A 133 3.96 -12.53 6.46
N TYR A 134 4.38 -11.59 7.29
CA TYR A 134 4.82 -10.27 6.87
C TYR A 134 6.11 -10.32 6.03
N GLY A 135 7.08 -11.14 6.43
CA GLY A 135 8.28 -11.42 5.64
C GLY A 135 7.95 -12.04 4.29
N ALA A 136 7.04 -13.02 4.26
CA ALA A 136 6.57 -13.67 3.04
C ALA A 136 5.88 -12.69 2.09
N LEU A 137 4.99 -11.81 2.59
CA LEU A 137 4.35 -10.77 1.79
C LEU A 137 5.40 -9.80 1.20
N CYS A 138 6.38 -9.37 1.98
CA CYS A 138 7.44 -8.47 1.51
C CYS A 138 8.26 -9.13 0.38
N ALA A 139 8.62 -10.40 0.52
CA ALA A 139 9.31 -11.16 -0.51
C ALA A 139 8.47 -11.33 -1.79
N GLN A 140 7.18 -11.61 -1.66
CA GLN A 140 6.25 -11.70 -2.78
C GLN A 140 6.20 -10.38 -3.56
N LEU A 141 6.08 -9.24 -2.87
CA LEU A 141 6.10 -7.91 -3.50
C LEU A 141 7.42 -7.64 -4.24
N HIS A 142 8.56 -7.98 -3.65
CA HIS A 142 9.86 -7.84 -4.32
C HIS A 142 9.98 -8.74 -5.56
N GLY A 143 9.44 -9.96 -5.51
CA GLY A 143 9.38 -10.86 -6.67
C GLY A 143 8.54 -10.27 -7.82
N LEU A 144 7.50 -9.49 -7.48
CA LEU A 144 6.68 -8.74 -8.43
C LEU A 144 7.31 -7.41 -8.89
N GLY A 145 8.54 -7.09 -8.46
CA GLY A 145 9.22 -5.85 -8.81
C GLY A 145 8.77 -4.63 -7.99
N VAL A 146 7.97 -4.82 -6.93
CA VAL A 146 7.48 -3.75 -6.06
C VAL A 146 8.45 -3.54 -4.90
N TYR A 147 9.35 -2.56 -5.05
CA TYR A 147 10.39 -2.21 -4.07
C TYR A 147 10.04 -0.95 -3.24
N GLU A 148 8.76 -0.58 -3.20
CA GLU A 148 8.29 0.42 -2.26
C GLU A 148 8.40 -0.12 -0.83
N PRO A 149 8.99 0.63 0.12
CA PRO A 149 9.13 0.17 1.49
C PRO A 149 7.77 -0.14 2.12
N LEU A 150 7.54 -1.41 2.42
CA LEU A 150 6.32 -1.88 3.06
C LEU A 150 6.37 -1.56 4.56
N ARG A 151 5.41 -0.74 5.05
CA ARG A 151 5.24 -0.49 6.48
C ARG A 151 4.16 -1.40 7.04
N ALA A 152 4.30 -1.82 8.30
CA ALA A 152 3.32 -2.69 8.94
C ALA A 152 1.96 -2.01 9.09
N LYS A 153 1.92 -0.69 9.28
CA LYS A 153 0.67 0.09 9.33
C LYS A 153 -0.09 0.18 8.00
N ASP A 154 0.56 -0.12 6.89
CA ASP A 154 -0.07 -0.15 5.56
C ASP A 154 -0.67 -1.55 5.27
N VAL A 155 -0.78 -2.40 6.30
CA VAL A 155 -1.31 -3.78 6.22
C VAL A 155 -2.28 -4.00 7.38
N ILE A 156 -3.42 -4.60 7.08
CA ILE A 156 -4.37 -5.10 8.07
C ILE A 156 -4.37 -6.62 8.08
N VAL A 157 -4.83 -7.21 9.18
CA VAL A 157 -4.99 -8.65 9.32
C VAL A 157 -6.46 -8.97 9.55
N ASP A 158 -7.07 -9.69 8.62
CA ASP A 158 -8.41 -10.29 8.76
C ASP A 158 -8.30 -11.80 8.63
N ARG A 159 -8.89 -12.58 9.55
CA ARG A 159 -8.95 -14.05 9.49
C ARG A 159 -7.64 -14.72 9.04
N HIS A 160 -6.50 -14.26 9.60
CA HIS A 160 -5.13 -14.70 9.29
C HIS A 160 -4.54 -14.29 7.93
N GLN A 161 -5.28 -13.56 7.10
CA GLN A 161 -4.79 -12.99 5.85
C GLN A 161 -4.25 -11.57 6.05
N LEU A 162 -3.09 -11.28 5.47
CA LEU A 162 -2.54 -9.92 5.43
C LEU A 162 -3.09 -9.20 4.20
N ILE A 163 -3.84 -8.13 4.40
CA ILE A 163 -4.45 -7.33 3.34
C ILE A 163 -3.72 -5.99 3.23
N LEU A 164 -3.26 -5.67 2.03
CA LEU A 164 -2.49 -4.48 1.75
C LEU A 164 -3.38 -3.26 1.47
N LEU A 165 -3.06 -2.12 2.09
CA LEU A 165 -3.87 -0.91 2.02
C LEU A 165 -3.44 0.08 0.93
N ASP A 166 -2.14 0.35 0.76
CA ASP A 166 -1.66 1.50 -0.02
C ASP A 166 -0.40 1.17 -0.82
N ARG A 167 -0.36 1.54 -2.11
CA ARG A 167 0.80 1.46 -3.00
C ARG A 167 0.83 2.54 -4.07
N GLU A 168 1.61 3.58 -3.84
CA GLU A 168 1.73 4.72 -4.76
C GLU A 168 2.65 4.43 -5.94
N LYS A 169 3.69 3.60 -5.75
CA LYS A 169 4.72 3.42 -6.78
C LYS A 169 4.39 2.28 -7.73
N PRO A 170 4.54 2.51 -9.05
CA PRO A 170 4.35 1.43 -10.03
C PRO A 170 5.40 0.32 -9.81
N PRO A 171 5.06 -0.93 -10.13
CA PRO A 171 6.02 -2.02 -10.12
C PRO A 171 7.18 -1.72 -11.09
N GLY A 172 8.39 -2.12 -10.70
CA GLY A 172 9.55 -2.13 -11.58
C GLY A 172 9.61 -3.38 -12.44
N ARG A 173 10.82 -3.75 -12.85
CA ARG A 173 11.05 -5.04 -13.53
C ARG A 173 10.71 -6.19 -12.57
N PRO A 174 9.89 -7.18 -12.99
CA PRO A 174 9.64 -8.39 -12.22
C PRO A 174 10.92 -9.19 -11.96
N GLY A 175 10.90 -9.96 -10.89
CA GLY A 175 12.04 -10.71 -10.39
C GLY A 175 12.74 -10.02 -9.23
N TRP A 176 13.41 -10.83 -8.41
CA TRP A 176 14.12 -10.35 -7.24
C TRP A 176 15.45 -9.68 -7.61
N HIS A 177 15.66 -8.47 -7.12
CA HIS A 177 16.86 -7.68 -7.37
C HIS A 177 17.50 -7.30 -6.04
N LYS A 178 18.63 -7.95 -5.70
CA LYS A 178 19.32 -7.84 -4.41
C LYS A 178 19.44 -6.40 -3.90
N GLN A 179 20.02 -5.49 -4.69
CA GLN A 179 20.23 -4.11 -4.23
C GLN A 179 18.92 -3.34 -4.01
N ALA A 180 17.89 -3.57 -4.84
CA ALA A 180 16.59 -2.92 -4.68
C ALA A 180 15.85 -3.47 -3.45
N ALA A 181 15.85 -4.79 -3.27
CA ALA A 181 15.26 -5.47 -2.13
C ALA A 181 15.89 -5.03 -0.80
N LEU A 182 17.23 -5.02 -0.71
CA LEU A 182 17.93 -4.64 0.52
C LEU A 182 17.69 -3.17 0.89
N ARG A 183 17.68 -2.25 -0.10
CA ARG A 183 17.32 -0.85 0.13
C ARG A 183 15.86 -0.67 0.54
N SER A 184 14.95 -1.46 -0.04
CA SER A 184 13.54 -1.46 0.34
C SER A 184 13.36 -1.89 1.79
N LEU A 185 13.98 -3.01 2.19
CA LEU A 185 13.97 -3.54 3.56
C LEU A 185 14.53 -2.53 4.56
N GLU A 186 15.71 -1.97 4.29
CA GLU A 186 16.34 -0.96 5.15
C GLU A 186 15.42 0.24 5.39
N ARG A 187 14.82 0.78 4.33
CA ARG A 187 13.88 1.90 4.43
C ARG A 187 12.58 1.52 5.14
N ALA A 188 12.11 0.30 4.94
CA ALA A 188 10.91 -0.22 5.59
C ALA A 188 11.12 -0.29 7.11
N TRP A 189 12.25 -0.86 7.55
CA TRP A 189 12.58 -0.98 8.97
C TRP A 189 12.88 0.36 9.63
N TYR A 190 13.56 1.27 8.95
CA TYR A 190 13.70 2.64 9.43
C TYR A 190 12.33 3.30 9.69
N ARG A 191 11.38 3.17 8.75
CA ARG A 191 10.02 3.74 8.88
C ARG A 191 9.17 3.06 9.93
N ASN A 192 9.24 1.74 10.04
CA ASN A 192 8.52 0.96 11.05
C ASN A 192 9.01 1.32 12.47
N ARG A 193 10.33 1.40 12.68
CA ARG A 193 10.89 1.84 13.97
C ARG A 193 10.50 3.25 14.35
N ARG A 194 10.51 4.18 13.38
CA ARG A 194 10.01 5.54 13.60
C ARG A 194 8.53 5.59 13.99
N SER A 195 7.75 4.58 13.61
CA SER A 195 6.34 4.43 13.99
C SER A 195 6.16 3.67 15.32
N GLY A 196 7.25 3.26 15.98
CA GLY A 196 7.25 2.56 17.26
C GLY A 196 7.31 1.03 17.16
N LEU A 197 7.30 0.47 15.95
CA LEU A 197 7.42 -0.98 15.77
C LEU A 197 8.87 -1.44 15.96
N VAL A 198 9.10 -2.21 17.01
CA VAL A 198 10.37 -2.91 17.28
C VAL A 198 10.09 -4.39 17.41
N LEU A 199 10.72 -5.19 16.55
CA LEU A 199 10.70 -6.65 16.66
C LEU A 199 11.88 -7.11 17.51
N ASP A 200 11.64 -8.01 18.46
CA ASP A 200 12.74 -8.70 19.14
C ASP A 200 13.43 -9.71 18.20
N ALA A 201 14.46 -10.39 18.72
CA ALA A 201 15.25 -11.35 17.96
C ALA A 201 14.39 -12.47 17.34
N THR A 202 13.47 -13.05 18.12
CA THR A 202 12.60 -14.14 17.67
C THR A 202 11.69 -13.71 16.52
N ARG A 203 11.11 -12.50 16.59
CA ARG A 203 10.21 -12.00 15.54
C ARG A 203 10.98 -11.55 14.31
N SER A 204 12.17 -10.99 14.50
CA SER A 204 13.08 -10.66 13.41
C SER A 204 13.49 -11.93 12.63
N GLU A 205 13.79 -13.02 13.35
CA GLU A 205 14.09 -14.32 12.74
C GLU A 205 12.88 -14.93 12.02
N ALA A 206 11.68 -14.82 12.61
CA ALA A 206 10.46 -15.25 11.95
C ALA A 206 10.21 -14.48 10.64
N PHE A 207 10.40 -13.15 10.64
CA PHE A 207 10.33 -12.35 9.42
C PHE A 207 11.33 -12.81 8.35
N VAL A 208 12.60 -12.98 8.73
CA VAL A 208 13.66 -13.42 7.80
C VAL A 208 13.32 -14.79 7.22
N ARG A 209 12.86 -15.73 8.07
CA ARG A 209 12.43 -17.07 7.65
C ARG A 209 11.31 -16.99 6.61
N GLY A 210 10.27 -16.20 6.89
CA GLY A 210 9.15 -16.02 5.96
C GLY A 210 9.58 -15.41 4.62
N TYR A 211 10.48 -14.42 4.68
CA TYR A 211 11.02 -13.77 3.50
C TYR A 211 11.84 -14.73 2.62
N CYS A 212 12.79 -15.45 3.22
CA CYS A 212 13.66 -16.39 2.50
C CYS A 212 12.90 -17.62 1.98
N ARG A 213 11.81 -18.05 2.66
CA ARG A 213 10.94 -19.12 2.17
C ARG A 213 10.32 -18.79 0.81
N VAL A 214 9.87 -17.56 0.61
CA VAL A 214 9.24 -17.11 -0.64
C VAL A 214 10.29 -16.73 -1.68
N CYS A 215 11.44 -16.20 -1.26
CA CYS A 215 12.51 -15.78 -2.15
C CYS A 215 13.77 -16.61 -1.94
N ALA A 216 13.88 -17.75 -2.62
CA ALA A 216 15.04 -18.65 -2.54
C ALA A 216 16.37 -17.99 -2.95
N GLN A 217 16.32 -16.92 -3.75
CA GLN A 217 17.50 -16.13 -4.17
C GLN A 217 18.01 -15.18 -3.08
N ALA A 218 17.24 -14.99 -2.00
CA ALA A 218 17.60 -14.09 -0.92
C ALA A 218 18.50 -14.78 0.10
N ASP A 219 19.69 -14.22 0.28
CA ASP A 219 20.59 -14.62 1.36
C ASP A 219 20.05 -14.16 2.72
N ALA A 220 19.83 -15.11 3.63
CA ALA A 220 19.24 -14.88 4.94
C ALA A 220 20.07 -13.91 5.80
N LEU A 221 21.41 -13.96 5.70
CA LEU A 221 22.30 -13.06 6.43
C LEU A 221 22.13 -11.61 5.93
N SER A 222 22.10 -11.42 4.60
CA SER A 222 21.87 -10.11 3.99
C SER A 222 20.51 -9.51 4.39
N VAL A 223 19.46 -10.32 4.45
CA VAL A 223 18.11 -9.88 4.87
C VAL A 223 18.10 -9.56 6.36
N ALA A 224 18.64 -10.45 7.20
CA ALA A 224 18.71 -10.26 8.65
C ALA A 224 19.47 -8.98 9.03
N GLY A 225 20.58 -8.67 8.34
CA GLY A 225 21.36 -7.46 8.55
C GLY A 225 20.59 -6.16 8.29
N ARG A 226 19.48 -6.18 7.55
CA ARG A 226 18.61 -5.00 7.32
C ARG A 226 17.39 -4.94 8.23
N VAL A 227 17.04 -6.05 8.87
CA VAL A 227 15.91 -6.16 9.80
C VAL A 227 16.35 -5.85 11.23
N LYS A 228 17.59 -6.25 11.59
CA LYS A 228 18.15 -6.11 12.95
C LYS A 228 18.87 -4.77 13.21
N GLY A 229 19.19 -4.02 12.16
CA GLY A 229 19.92 -2.74 12.22
C GLY A 229 19.01 -1.54 12.09
#